data_AF-A0A1V4UG51-F1
#
_entry.id   AF-A0A1V4UG51-F1
#
_cell.length_a   1.000
_cell.length_b   1.000
_cell.length_c   1.000
_cell.angle_alpha   90.00
_cell.angle_beta   90.00
_cell.angle_gamma   90.00
#
_symmetry.space_group_name_H-M   'P 1'
#
loop_
_entity.id
_entity.type
_entity.pdbx_description
1 polymer ?
#
loop_
_entity_poly.entity_id
_entity_poly.type
_entity_poly.pdbx_seq_one_letter_code
_entity_poly.pdbx_strand_id
1 'polypeptide(L)' 'MSVKSFPKNAVIYLNNEVKGNTPATIQGLAPGDYELKLVYPRYQTKVKTVTVEAGKITAVPLILMFPDRFTR' A
#
# COMPACT_ATOMS: atom_id res chain seq x y z
N MET A 1 8.39 -3.14 6.34
CA MET A 1 7.90 -2.85 4.98
C MET A 1 7.77 -1.35 4.77
N SER A 2 8.32 -0.79 3.69
CA SER A 2 8.17 0.63 3.33
C SER A 2 7.17 0.77 2.19
N VAL A 3 6.15 1.63 2.36
CA VAL A 3 5.09 1.88 1.37
C VAL A 3 5.06 3.36 0.98
N LYS A 4 5.12 3.62 -0.33
CA LYS A 4 5.05 4.97 -0.91
C LYS A 4 4.06 4.96 -2.07
N SER A 5 3.28 6.02 -2.21
CA SER A 5 2.38 6.20 -3.36
C SER A 5 2.39 7.63 -3.90
N PHE A 6 1.89 7.77 -5.12
CA PHE A 6 1.51 9.03 -5.71
C PHE A 6 0.06 8.95 -6.20
N PRO A 7 -0.85 9.83 -5.73
CA PRO A 7 -0.63 10.91 -4.77
C PRO A 7 -0.23 10.40 -3.38
N LYS A 8 0.39 11.29 -2.58
CA LYS A 8 0.70 11.04 -1.17
C LYS A 8 -0.60 11.02 -0.36
N ASN A 9 -0.54 10.51 0.87
CA ASN A 9 -1.66 10.44 1.80
C ASN A 9 -2.77 9.45 1.39
N ALA A 10 -2.42 8.40 0.64
CA ALA A 10 -3.30 7.27 0.38
C ALA A 10 -3.41 6.39 1.62
N VAL A 11 -4.62 5.96 1.96
CA VAL A 11 -4.89 5.07 3.08
C VAL A 11 -4.32 3.69 2.76
N ILE A 12 -3.54 3.15 3.69
CA ILE A 12 -2.88 1.86 3.59
C ILE A 12 -3.70 0.85 4.37
N TYR A 13 -4.14 -0.19 3.67
CA TYR A 13 -4.74 -1.39 4.23
C TYR A 13 -3.74 -2.55 4.06
N LEU A 14 -3.51 -3.31 5.12
CA LEU A 14 -2.72 -4.53 5.11
C LEU A 14 -3.59 -5.67 5.62
N ASN A 15 -3.89 -6.65 4.78
CA ASN A 15 -4.86 -7.72 5.09
C ASN A 15 -6.19 -7.17 5.63
N ASN A 16 -6.70 -6.13 4.95
CA ASN A 16 -7.92 -5.38 5.32
C ASN A 16 -7.84 -4.56 6.62
N GLU A 17 -6.70 -4.50 7.31
CA GLU A 17 -6.50 -3.64 8.48
C GLU A 17 -5.84 -2.31 8.11
N VAL A 18 -6.34 -1.19 8.62
CA VAL A 18 -5.77 0.14 8.37
C VAL A 18 -4.43 0.29 9.11
N LYS A 19 -3.37 0.57 8.37
CA LYS A 19 -2.01 0.80 8.92
C LYS A 19 -1.58 2.27 8.90
N GLY A 20 -2.42 3.16 8.38
CA GLY A 20 -2.15 4.60 8.27
C GLY A 20 -2.13 5.06 6.82
N ASN A 21 -1.27 6.03 6.51
CA ASN A 21 -1.32 6.80 5.27
C ASN A 21 0.05 6.81 4.60
N THR A 22 0.12 6.81 3.27
CA THR A 22 1.41 6.91 2.56
C THR A 22 2.02 8.31 2.65
N PRO A 23 3.37 8.43 2.67
CA PRO A 23 4.34 7.36 2.84
C PRO A 23 4.40 6.88 4.30
N ALA A 24 4.45 5.56 4.52
CA ALA A 24 4.61 4.98 5.85
C ALA A 24 5.53 3.75 5.83
N THR A 25 6.15 3.50 6.98
CA THR A 25 6.96 2.30 7.22
C THR A 25 6.27 1.45 8.27
N ILE A 26 5.82 0.26 7.88
CA ILE A 26 5.19 -0.72 8.76
C ILE A 26 6.27 -1.65 9.29
N GLN A 27 6.43 -1.69 10.61
CA GLN A 27 7.41 -2.53 11.31
C GLN A 27 6.70 -3.66 12.07
N GLY A 28 7.46 -4.64 12.57
CA GLY A 28 6.88 -5.76 13.34
C GLY A 28 6.02 -6.73 12.55
N LEU A 29 6.23 -6.83 11.22
CA LEU A 29 5.57 -7.83 10.39
C LEU A 29 6.32 -9.16 10.49
N ALA A 30 5.57 -10.24 10.72
CA ALA A 30 6.09 -11.59 10.57
C ALA A 30 6.39 -11.88 9.09
N PRO A 31 7.29 -12.83 8.79
CA PRO A 31 7.44 -13.31 7.42
C PRO A 31 6.13 -13.94 6.92
N GLY A 32 5.75 -13.64 5.67
CA GLY A 32 4.52 -14.11 5.06
C GLY A 32 4.01 -13.20 3.95
N ASP A 33 2.91 -13.59 3.32
CA ASP A 33 2.25 -12.81 2.28
C ASP A 33 1.20 -11.88 2.85
N TYR A 34 1.24 -10.62 2.43
CA TYR A 34 0.29 -9.60 2.83
C TYR A 34 -0.38 -8.97 1.61
N GLU A 35 -1.71 -8.83 1.67
CA GLU A 35 -2.48 -8.01 0.72
C GLU A 35 -2.34 -6.54 1.12
N LEU A 36 -1.58 -5.78 0.34
CA LEU A 36 -1.46 -4.34 0.46
C LEU A 36 -2.51 -3.68 -0.44
N LYS A 37 -3.43 -2.94 0.15
CA LYS A 37 -4.46 -2.18 -0.55
C LYS A 37 -4.31 -0.70 -0.25
N LEU A 38 -4.24 0.12 -1.30
CA LEU A 38 -4.18 1.58 -1.19
C LEU A 38 -5.44 2.20 -1.74
N VAL A 39 -6.02 3.10 -0.95
CA VAL A 39 -7.24 3.83 -1.29
C VAL A 39 -6.97 5.31 -1.17
N TYR A 40 -7.34 6.06 -2.20
CA TYR A 40 -7.27 7.51 -2.20
C TYR A 40 -8.55 8.08 -2.86
N PRO A 41 -9.18 9.12 -2.28
CA PRO A 41 -10.45 9.64 -2.81
C PRO A 41 -10.34 10.04 -4.27
N ARG A 42 -11.33 9.62 -5.09
CA ARG A 42 -11.39 9.88 -6.55
C ARG A 42 -10.26 9.23 -7.37
N TYR A 43 -9.58 8.23 -6.80
CA TYR A 43 -8.55 7.45 -7.47
C TYR A 43 -8.92 5.96 -7.41
N GLN A 44 -8.42 5.21 -8.38
CA GLN A 44 -8.58 3.78 -8.42
C GLN A 44 -7.90 3.12 -7.22
N THR A 45 -8.62 2.21 -6.58
CA THR A 45 -8.04 1.37 -5.52
C THR A 45 -6.94 0.49 -6.13
N LYS A 46 -5.77 0.49 -5.50
CA LYS A 46 -4.64 -0.36 -5.91
C LYS A 46 -4.46 -1.48 -4.90
N VAL A 47 -4.51 -2.71 -5.37
CA VAL A 47 -4.24 -3.92 -4.56
C VAL A 47 -2.97 -4.59 -5.08
N LYS A 48 -2.10 -5.01 -4.17
CA LYS A 48 -0.85 -5.67 -4.47
C LYS A 48 -0.51 -6.67 -3.37
N THR A 49 -0.11 -7.87 -3.75
CA THR A 49 0.45 -8.85 -2.79
C THR A 49 1.91 -8.54 -2.58
N VAL A 50 2.34 -8.48 -1.32
CA VAL A 50 3.73 -8.24 -0.93
C VAL A 50 4.16 -9.34 0.03
N THR A 51 5.22 -10.06 -0.37
CA THR A 51 5.86 -11.07 0.48
C THR A 51 6.88 -10.40 1.38
N VAL A 52 6.74 -10.59 2.70
CA VAL A 52 7.69 -10.15 3.71
C VAL A 52 8.59 -11.32 4.06
N GLU A 53 9.90 -11.13 3.94
CA GLU A 53 10.90 -12.13 4.32
C GLU A 53 11.47 -11.81 5.71
N ALA A 54 11.78 -12.85 6.49
CA ALA A 54 12.34 -12.69 7.82
C ALA A 54 13.68 -11.95 7.76
N GLY A 55 13.86 -10.95 8.64
CA GLY A 55 15.12 -10.22 8.76
C GLY A 55 15.44 -9.24 7.63
N LYS A 56 14.54 -9.04 6.64
CA LYS A 56 14.73 -8.06 5.56
C LYS A 56 13.72 -6.92 5.62
N ILE A 57 14.18 -5.73 5.23
CA ILE A 57 13.30 -4.59 5.01
C ILE A 57 12.68 -4.71 3.61
N THR A 58 11.44 -5.17 3.52
CA THR A 58 10.71 -5.18 2.24
C THR A 58 10.37 -3.75 1.80
N ALA A 59 11.01 -3.26 0.73
CA ALA A 59 10.69 -1.98 0.13
C ALA A 59 9.76 -2.19 -1.07
N VAL A 60 8.54 -1.65 -0.99
CA VAL A 60 7.60 -1.70 -2.12
C VAL A 60 7.95 -0.56 -3.08
N PRO A 61 8.07 -0.80 -4.40
CA PRO A 61 8.28 0.27 -5.37
C PRO A 61 7.14 1.28 -5.30
N LEU A 62 7.41 2.53 -5.71
CA LEU A 62 6.41 3.60 -5.71
C LEU A 62 5.15 3.16 -6.45
N ILE A 63 4.01 3.24 -5.75
CA ILE A 63 2.71 2.87 -6.33
C ILE A 63 2.07 4.12 -6.93
N LEU A 64 1.87 4.11 -8.24
CA LEU A 64 1.15 5.16 -8.96
C LEU A 64 -0.33 4.80 -9.00
N MET A 65 -1.16 5.68 -8.43
CA MET A 65 -2.61 5.58 -8.49
C MET A 65 -3.12 6.50 -9.59
N PHE A 66 -4.07 6.02 -10.36
CA PHE A 66 -4.71 6.81 -11.41
C PHE A 66 -6.05 7.33 -10.91
N PRO A 67 -6.43 8.57 -11.26
CA PRO A 67 -7.77 9.08 -10.99
C PRO A 67 -8.81 8.10 -11.53
N ASP A 68 -9.88 7.91 -10.79
CA ASP A 68 -11.02 7.14 -11.26
C ASP A 68 -11.61 7.91 -12.44
N ARG A 69 -11.55 7.32 -13.64
CA ARG A 69 -12.16 7.95 -14.81
C ARG A 69 -13.66 7.84 -14.61
N PHE A 70 -14.30 8.97 -14.33
CA PHE A 70 -15.72 9.14 -14.63
C PHE A 70 -15.89 8.87 -16.14
N THR A 71 -16.18 7.63 -16.51
CA THR A 71 -16.83 7.36 -17.80
C THR A 71 -18.18 8.06 -17.73
N ARG A 72 -18.21 9.25 -18.35
CA ARG A 72 -19.44 9.91 -18.79
C ARG A 72 -20.08 9.08 -19.89
#